data_AF-A0A5M8FNR1-F1
#
_entry.id   AF-A0A5M8FNR1-F1
#
_cell.length_a   1.000
_cell.length_b   1.000
_cell.length_c   1.000
_cell.angle_alpha   90.00
_cell.angle_beta   90.00
_cell.angle_gamma   90.00
#
_symmetry.space_group_name_H-M   'P 1'
#
loop_
_entity.id
_entity.type
_entity.pdbx_description
1 polymer ?
#
loop_
_entity_poly.entity_id
_entity_poly.type
_entity_poly.pdbx_seq_one_letter_code
_entity_poly.pdbx_strand_id
1 'polypeptide(L)'
;MSASPEAGPVVDALQDQAVADYLRQHPDFLQRHPDVLAALSLVHGVDGAVSLLERQVRVLREQLSAEQARLDQLVARAHDNQRLANRLHELTLRLILARDLPQAHAALEESLRAEFSADAVVLKLFPVDLAQHAGDPLVSAFLDFIDQDRCLCGPLQGPQFEQLFGDAPAPIQSAALIPLRGRGQSGVLAIGSRDPAHFSHDMGTDLLERLGAIASARLAALVEDDTGTRGGPETQPAVAPGAADN
;
A
#
# COMPACT_ATOMS: atom_id res chain seq x y z
N MET A 1 -81.19 26.33 -7.80
CA MET A 1 -81.33 25.00 -8.45
C MET A 1 -80.91 25.13 -9.90
N SER A 2 -79.79 24.52 -10.28
CA SER A 2 -79.47 23.95 -11.60
C SER A 2 -78.01 23.52 -11.53
N ALA A 3 -77.78 22.24 -11.27
CA ALA A 3 -76.47 21.63 -11.20
C ALA A 3 -75.94 21.38 -12.63
N SER A 4 -74.71 21.81 -12.88
CA SER A 4 -73.91 21.42 -14.06
C SER A 4 -73.55 19.93 -13.98
N PRO A 5 -73.53 19.17 -15.09
CA PRO A 5 -73.06 17.80 -15.08
C PRO A 5 -71.52 17.78 -15.09
N GLU A 6 -70.93 17.12 -14.10
CA GLU A 6 -69.51 16.78 -14.07
C GLU A 6 -69.20 15.72 -15.14
N ALA A 7 -68.34 16.08 -16.11
CA ALA A 7 -67.79 15.15 -17.09
C ALA A 7 -66.36 14.74 -16.68
N GLY A 8 -66.24 13.66 -15.91
CA GLY A 8 -64.99 12.96 -15.57
C GLY A 8 -65.35 11.83 -14.59
N PRO A 9 -65.21 10.52 -14.97
CA PRO A 9 -63.95 9.80 -15.18
C PRO A 9 -64.03 8.72 -16.29
N VAL A 10 -64.96 8.86 -17.23
CA VAL A 10 -65.33 7.77 -18.16
C VAL A 10 -64.29 7.55 -19.28
N VAL A 11 -63.50 8.58 -19.61
CA VAL A 11 -62.56 8.55 -20.74
C VAL A 11 -61.30 7.70 -20.45
N ASP A 12 -60.84 7.69 -19.19
CA ASP A 12 -59.67 6.92 -18.73
C ASP A 12 -59.96 5.41 -18.73
N ALA A 13 -61.14 5.01 -18.22
CA ALA A 13 -61.53 3.60 -18.15
C ALA A 13 -61.76 2.96 -19.54
N LEU A 14 -62.22 3.76 -20.52
CA LEU A 14 -62.35 3.31 -21.91
C LEU A 14 -60.99 3.12 -22.59
N GLN A 15 -59.99 3.94 -22.23
CA GLN A 15 -58.62 3.79 -22.71
C GLN A 15 -57.95 2.55 -22.09
N ASP A 16 -58.11 2.33 -20.79
CA ASP A 16 -57.59 1.15 -20.11
C ASP A 16 -58.15 -0.15 -20.70
N GLN A 17 -59.46 -0.20 -20.96
CA GLN A 17 -60.10 -1.36 -21.54
C GLN A 17 -59.60 -1.62 -22.98
N ALA A 18 -59.39 -0.55 -23.76
CA ALA A 18 -58.84 -0.66 -25.10
C ALA A 18 -57.38 -1.16 -25.10
N VAL A 19 -56.56 -0.70 -24.15
CA VAL A 19 -55.19 -1.21 -23.97
C VAL A 19 -55.21 -2.69 -23.55
N ALA A 20 -56.12 -3.08 -22.65
CA ALA A 20 -56.26 -4.46 -22.23
C ALA A 20 -56.69 -5.38 -23.39
N ASP A 21 -57.66 -4.96 -24.21
CA ASP A 21 -58.12 -5.74 -25.36
C ASP A 21 -57.05 -5.83 -26.45
N TYR A 22 -56.27 -4.78 -26.66
CA TYR A 22 -55.13 -4.78 -27.59
C TYR A 22 -54.03 -5.75 -27.15
N LEU A 23 -53.66 -5.77 -25.87
CA LEU A 23 -52.67 -6.71 -25.33
C LEU A 23 -53.16 -8.17 -25.40
N ARG A 24 -54.47 -8.43 -25.26
CA ARG A 24 -55.04 -9.78 -25.43
C ARG A 24 -54.99 -10.26 -26.87
N GLN A 25 -55.22 -9.36 -27.83
CA GLN A 25 -55.21 -9.68 -29.26
C GLN A 25 -53.78 -9.81 -29.82
N HIS A 26 -52.79 -9.21 -29.16
CA HIS A 26 -51.38 -9.22 -29.57
C HIS A 26 -50.46 -9.68 -28.43
N PRO A 27 -50.43 -10.99 -28.09
CA PRO A 27 -49.64 -11.52 -26.97
C PRO A 27 -48.12 -11.42 -27.18
N ASP A 28 -47.68 -11.24 -28.41
CA ASP A 28 -46.28 -11.06 -28.82
C ASP A 28 -45.81 -9.59 -28.70
N PHE A 29 -46.72 -8.65 -28.44
CA PHE A 29 -46.43 -7.22 -28.40
C PHE A 29 -45.32 -6.86 -27.40
N LEU A 30 -45.36 -7.43 -26.19
CA LEU A 30 -44.34 -7.19 -25.16
C LEU A 30 -42.98 -7.85 -25.46
N GLN A 31 -42.95 -8.85 -26.35
CA GLN A 31 -41.71 -9.43 -26.84
C GLN A 31 -41.08 -8.55 -27.93
N ARG A 32 -41.91 -7.91 -28.77
CA ARG A 32 -41.47 -6.97 -29.81
C ARG A 32 -41.05 -5.60 -29.26
N HIS A 33 -41.50 -5.25 -28.06
CA HIS A 33 -41.22 -3.98 -27.39
C HIS A 33 -40.61 -4.21 -25.99
N PRO A 34 -39.35 -4.68 -25.91
CA PRO A 34 -38.68 -5.02 -24.65
C PRO A 34 -38.39 -3.78 -23.77
N ASP A 35 -38.32 -2.60 -24.38
CA ASP A 35 -38.22 -1.29 -23.75
C ASP A 35 -39.47 -0.94 -22.92
N VAL A 36 -40.67 -1.24 -23.44
CA VAL A 36 -41.94 -1.08 -22.71
C VAL A 36 -42.01 -2.07 -21.54
N LEU A 37 -41.54 -3.30 -21.74
CA LEU A 37 -41.48 -4.32 -20.69
C LEU A 37 -40.51 -3.94 -19.56
N ALA A 38 -39.36 -3.34 -19.88
CA ALA A 38 -38.40 -2.86 -18.89
C ALA A 38 -38.93 -1.68 -18.05
N ALA A 39 -39.86 -0.90 -18.60
CA ALA A 39 -40.50 0.23 -17.91
C ALA A 39 -41.76 -0.16 -17.10
N LEU A 40 -42.32 -1.36 -17.32
CA LEU A 40 -43.51 -1.84 -16.62
C LEU A 40 -43.18 -2.33 -15.20
N SER A 41 -43.73 -1.64 -14.19
CA SER A 41 -43.69 -2.10 -12.80
C SER A 41 -44.84 -3.07 -12.54
N LEU A 42 -44.66 -4.34 -12.92
CA LEU A 42 -45.65 -5.40 -12.69
C LEU A 42 -45.62 -5.84 -11.22
N VAL A 43 -46.57 -5.36 -10.42
CA VAL A 43 -46.83 -5.89 -9.09
C VAL A 43 -47.80 -7.06 -9.25
N HIS A 44 -47.30 -8.30 -9.27
CA HIS A 44 -48.18 -9.48 -9.31
C HIS A 44 -48.84 -9.66 -7.94
N GLY A 45 -50.11 -9.25 -7.84
CA GLY A 45 -50.95 -9.48 -6.68
C GLY A 45 -51.58 -10.87 -6.69
N VAL A 46 -50.88 -11.85 -6.14
CA VAL A 46 -51.54 -12.98 -5.46
C VAL A 46 -50.90 -13.08 -4.09
N ASP A 47 -51.72 -12.99 -3.05
CA ASP A 47 -51.31 -12.97 -1.65
C ASP A 47 -50.21 -14.01 -1.33
N GLY A 48 -49.03 -13.52 -0.96
CA GLY A 48 -48.01 -14.29 -0.26
C GLY A 48 -46.96 -15.05 -1.08
N ALA A 49 -47.03 -15.07 -2.42
CA ALA A 49 -46.05 -15.79 -3.24
C ALA A 49 -45.09 -14.85 -4.00
N VAL A 50 -43.87 -14.67 -3.49
CA VAL A 50 -42.79 -13.99 -4.24
C VAL A 50 -42.44 -14.84 -5.46
N SER A 51 -42.59 -14.27 -6.66
CA SER A 51 -42.22 -14.96 -7.91
C SER A 51 -40.75 -15.36 -7.87
N LEU A 52 -40.46 -16.65 -8.13
CA LEU A 52 -39.09 -17.16 -8.18
C LEU A 52 -38.23 -16.37 -9.18
N LEU A 53 -38.83 -15.86 -10.26
CA LEU A 53 -38.14 -15.02 -11.24
C LEU A 53 -37.76 -13.65 -10.67
N GLU A 54 -38.66 -13.00 -9.93
CA GLU A 54 -38.33 -11.72 -9.25
C GLU A 54 -37.26 -11.92 -8.19
N ARG A 55 -37.31 -13.02 -7.44
CA ARG A 55 -36.25 -13.38 -6.49
C ARG A 55 -34.93 -13.65 -7.20
N GLN A 56 -34.94 -14.35 -8.33
CA GLN A 56 -33.75 -14.67 -9.11
C GLN A 56 -33.13 -13.41 -9.73
N VAL A 57 -33.93 -12.51 -10.31
CA VAL A 57 -33.44 -11.23 -10.85
C VAL A 57 -32.86 -10.35 -9.74
N ARG A 58 -33.49 -10.33 -8.57
CA ARG A 58 -32.96 -9.60 -7.41
C ARG A 58 -31.61 -10.14 -6.97
N VAL A 59 -31.50 -11.45 -6.80
CA VAL A 59 -30.23 -12.12 -6.43
C VAL A 59 -29.14 -11.84 -7.48
N LEU A 60 -29.46 -11.91 -8.77
CA LEU A 60 -28.49 -11.60 -9.84
C LEU A 60 -28.04 -10.14 -9.81
N ARG A 61 -28.94 -9.19 -9.52
CA ARG A 61 -28.59 -7.77 -9.37
C ARG A 61 -27.71 -7.53 -8.14
N GLU A 62 -28.03 -8.18 -7.03
CA GLU A 62 -27.21 -8.13 -5.81
C GLU A 62 -25.80 -8.70 -6.06
N GLN A 63 -25.70 -9.84 -6.74
CA GLN A 63 -24.42 -10.43 -7.14
C GLN A 63 -23.64 -9.53 -8.09
N LEU A 64 -24.29 -8.98 -9.12
CA LEU A 64 -23.64 -8.06 -10.05
C LEU A 64 -23.09 -6.81 -9.33
N SER A 65 -23.88 -6.23 -8.42
CA SER A 65 -23.45 -5.08 -7.62
C SER A 65 -22.27 -5.43 -6.70
N ALA A 66 -22.28 -6.62 -6.10
CA ALA A 66 -21.19 -7.09 -5.25
C ALA A 66 -19.89 -7.29 -6.04
N GLU A 67 -19.98 -7.89 -7.24
CA GLU A 67 -18.83 -8.08 -8.11
C GLU A 67 -18.31 -6.76 -8.69
N GLN A 68 -19.19 -5.81 -9.05
CA GLN A 68 -18.78 -4.46 -9.45
C GLN A 68 -18.02 -3.75 -8.32
N ALA A 69 -18.55 -3.78 -7.09
CA ALA A 69 -17.86 -3.21 -5.94
C ALA A 69 -16.49 -3.87 -5.69
N ARG A 70 -16.38 -5.19 -5.90
CA ARG A 70 -15.11 -5.90 -5.79
C ARG A 70 -14.10 -5.48 -6.87
N LEU A 71 -14.56 -5.31 -8.11
CA LEU A 71 -13.71 -4.81 -9.20
C LEU A 71 -13.22 -3.39 -8.91
N ASP A 72 -14.10 -2.50 -8.44
CA ASP A 72 -13.73 -1.14 -8.08
C ASP A 72 -12.66 -1.12 -6.97
N GLN A 73 -12.78 -1.98 -5.97
CA GLN A 73 -11.76 -2.15 -4.93
C GLN A 73 -10.42 -2.65 -5.50
N LEU A 74 -10.43 -3.60 -6.43
CA LEU A 74 -9.21 -4.10 -7.06
C LEU A 74 -8.54 -3.01 -7.92
N VAL A 75 -9.32 -2.23 -8.67
CA VAL A 75 -8.81 -1.11 -9.47
C VAL A 75 -8.24 -0.02 -8.57
N ALA A 76 -8.90 0.33 -7.47
CA ALA A 76 -8.39 1.28 -6.49
C ALA A 76 -7.02 0.83 -5.93
N ARG A 77 -6.91 -0.43 -5.49
CA ARG A 77 -5.65 -1.02 -5.01
C ARG A 77 -4.58 -1.06 -6.10
N ALA A 78 -4.93 -1.34 -7.35
CA ALA A 78 -3.99 -1.31 -8.46
C ALA A 78 -3.44 0.10 -8.70
N HIS A 79 -4.28 1.14 -8.60
CA HIS A 79 -3.84 2.52 -8.68
C HIS A 79 -2.94 2.92 -7.50
N ASP A 80 -3.26 2.49 -6.27
CA ASP A 80 -2.39 2.70 -5.11
C ASP A 80 -1.01 2.06 -5.31
N ASN A 81 -0.98 0.80 -5.76
CA ASN A 81 0.26 0.08 -6.03
C ASN A 81 1.06 0.73 -7.17
N GLN A 82 0.41 1.18 -8.24
CA GLN A 82 1.10 1.88 -9.34
C GLN A 82 1.70 3.20 -8.87
N ARG A 83 0.99 3.96 -8.03
CA ARG A 83 1.54 5.17 -7.41
C ARG A 83 2.77 4.85 -6.58
N LEU A 84 2.71 3.80 -5.75
CA LEU A 84 3.81 3.35 -4.91
C LEU A 84 5.03 2.88 -5.73
N ALA A 85 4.80 2.17 -6.83
CA ALA A 85 5.86 1.72 -7.74
C ALA A 85 6.56 2.89 -8.45
N ASN A 86 5.80 3.88 -8.93
CA ASN A 86 6.37 5.08 -9.55
C ASN A 86 7.22 5.89 -8.55
N ARG A 87 6.75 6.00 -7.30
CA ARG A 87 7.46 6.62 -6.18
C ARG A 87 8.79 5.92 -5.89
N LEU A 88 8.76 4.60 -5.75
CA LEU A 88 9.99 3.80 -5.59
C LEU A 88 10.98 3.96 -6.75
N HIS A 89 10.48 4.08 -7.98
CA HIS A 89 11.33 4.35 -9.12
C HIS A 89 12.05 5.70 -8.98
N GLU A 90 11.35 6.77 -8.58
CA GLU A 90 11.95 8.08 -8.36
C GLU A 90 13.00 8.06 -7.24
N LEU A 91 12.68 7.44 -6.10
CA LEU A 91 13.65 7.25 -5.01
C LEU A 91 14.88 6.46 -5.47
N THR A 92 14.69 5.42 -6.28
CA THR A 92 15.79 4.63 -6.85
C THR A 92 16.73 5.52 -7.66
N LEU A 93 16.20 6.41 -8.50
CA LEU A 93 16.99 7.36 -9.28
C LEU A 93 17.77 8.33 -8.37
N ARG A 94 17.13 8.85 -7.31
CA ARG A 94 17.80 9.73 -6.34
C ARG A 94 18.94 9.02 -5.62
N LEU A 95 18.74 7.76 -5.21
CA LEU A 95 19.77 6.94 -4.56
C LEU A 95 20.95 6.68 -5.49
N ILE A 96 20.73 6.37 -6.76
CA ILE A 96 21.79 6.18 -7.75
C ILE A 96 22.67 7.44 -7.88
N LEU A 97 22.06 8.62 -7.81
CA LEU A 97 22.76 9.90 -7.96
C LEU A 97 23.42 10.41 -6.68
N ALA A 98 23.00 9.93 -5.50
CA ALA A 98 23.54 10.34 -4.21
C ALA A 98 25.03 10.02 -4.10
N ARG A 99 25.90 10.99 -3.81
CA ARG A 99 27.37 10.81 -3.89
C ARG A 99 28.05 10.39 -2.60
N ASP A 100 27.35 10.52 -1.49
CA ASP A 100 27.85 10.22 -0.15
C ASP A 100 26.72 9.66 0.72
N LEU A 101 27.09 9.09 1.87
CA LEU A 101 26.15 8.49 2.82
C LEU A 101 25.10 9.50 3.32
N PRO A 102 25.46 10.76 3.68
CA PRO A 102 24.48 11.77 4.08
C PRO A 102 23.44 12.08 3.00
N GLN A 103 23.83 12.20 1.73
CA GLN A 103 22.90 12.42 0.62
C GLN A 103 21.95 11.23 0.43
N ALA A 104 22.46 10.00 0.53
CA ALA A 104 21.63 8.81 0.42
C ALA A 104 20.62 8.72 1.58
N HIS A 105 21.05 9.03 2.80
CA HIS A 105 20.17 9.08 3.97
C HIS A 105 19.09 10.16 3.82
N ALA A 106 19.46 11.37 3.42
CA ALA A 106 18.51 12.46 3.19
C ALA A 106 17.47 12.11 2.11
N ALA A 107 17.91 11.49 1.00
CA ALA A 107 17.01 11.04 -0.06
C ALA A 107 16.02 9.97 0.41
N LEU A 108 16.48 9.01 1.23
CA LEU A 108 15.61 8.02 1.87
C LEU A 108 14.61 8.70 2.79
N GLU A 109 15.07 9.55 3.70
CA GLU A 109 14.21 10.20 4.70
C GLU A 109 13.14 11.07 4.04
N GLU A 110 13.52 11.91 3.07
CA GLU A 110 12.61 12.78 2.34
C GLU A 110 11.57 11.99 1.57
N SER A 111 12.00 11.00 0.78
CA SER A 111 11.09 10.23 -0.07
C SER A 111 10.18 9.34 0.78
N LEU A 112 10.68 8.72 1.85
CA LEU A 112 9.83 7.91 2.74
C LEU A 112 8.81 8.76 3.49
N ARG A 113 9.18 9.95 3.96
CA ARG A 113 8.25 10.88 4.61
C ARG A 113 7.19 11.41 3.63
N ALA A 114 7.61 11.84 2.44
CA ALA A 114 6.70 12.43 1.45
C ALA A 114 5.84 11.37 0.73
N GLU A 115 6.42 10.23 0.39
CA GLU A 115 5.83 9.27 -0.55
C GLU A 115 5.25 8.04 0.12
N PHE A 116 5.74 7.64 1.29
CA PHE A 116 5.17 6.53 2.08
C PHE A 116 4.27 7.00 3.21
N SER A 117 4.00 8.31 3.29
CA SER A 117 3.24 8.93 4.40
C SER A 117 3.80 8.52 5.77
N ALA A 118 5.12 8.38 5.85
CA ALA A 118 5.80 8.00 7.07
C ALA A 118 5.86 9.19 8.03
N ASP A 119 5.43 8.99 9.27
CA ASP A 119 5.54 9.99 10.33
C ASP A 119 6.94 9.97 10.97
N ALA A 120 7.60 8.81 10.94
CA ALA A 120 8.98 8.66 11.41
C ALA A 120 9.77 7.75 10.45
N VAL A 121 11.02 8.12 10.21
CA VAL A 121 11.97 7.32 9.41
C VAL A 121 13.27 7.27 10.20
N VAL A 122 13.78 6.06 10.41
CA VAL A 122 14.99 5.83 11.20
C VAL A 122 15.89 4.89 10.44
N LEU A 123 17.09 5.37 10.09
CA LEU A 123 18.15 4.56 9.52
C LEU A 123 19.21 4.29 10.58
N LYS A 124 19.44 3.03 10.91
CA LYS A 124 20.57 2.63 11.75
C LYS A 124 21.48 1.68 10.99
N LEU A 125 22.77 2.02 10.95
CA LEU A 125 23.82 1.25 10.31
C LEU A 125 24.79 0.74 11.37
N PHE A 126 25.24 -0.50 11.21
CA PHE A 126 26.11 -1.23 12.11
C PHE A 126 27.20 -1.93 11.28
N PRO A 127 28.47 -1.92 11.70
CA PRO A 127 29.50 -2.70 10.99
C PRO A 127 29.18 -4.22 11.05
N VAL A 128 29.54 -4.96 10.00
CA VAL A 128 29.26 -6.40 9.86
C VAL A 128 29.97 -7.25 10.91
N ASP A 129 31.05 -6.75 11.51
CA ASP A 129 31.74 -7.43 12.61
C ASP A 129 31.00 -7.19 13.94
N LEU A 130 29.93 -7.95 14.12
CA LEU A 130 28.96 -7.82 15.22
C LEU A 130 29.57 -8.08 16.60
N ALA A 131 30.74 -8.73 16.67
CA ALA A 131 31.50 -8.90 17.90
C ALA A 131 31.91 -7.57 18.54
N GLN A 132 32.02 -6.50 17.75
CA GLN A 132 32.37 -5.16 18.22
C GLN A 132 31.20 -4.42 18.91
N HIS A 133 29.97 -4.91 18.75
CA HIS A 133 28.75 -4.26 19.26
C HIS A 133 27.92 -5.14 20.22
N ALA A 134 28.54 -6.17 20.82
CA ALA A 134 27.91 -7.08 21.78
C ALA A 134 27.29 -6.40 23.02
N GLY A 135 27.50 -5.08 23.20
CA GLY A 135 26.93 -4.29 24.29
C GLY A 135 25.73 -3.42 23.93
N ASP A 136 25.32 -3.32 22.65
CA ASP A 136 24.14 -2.53 22.26
C ASP A 136 22.88 -3.44 22.25
N PRO A 137 21.91 -3.21 23.15
CA PRO A 137 20.68 -3.99 23.22
C PRO A 137 19.86 -3.92 21.93
N LEU A 138 19.93 -2.78 21.23
CA LEU A 138 19.17 -2.56 20.01
C LEU A 138 19.80 -3.29 18.83
N VAL A 139 21.13 -3.33 18.73
CA VAL A 139 21.83 -4.16 17.75
C VAL A 139 21.42 -5.61 17.95
N SER A 140 21.57 -6.13 19.17
CA SER A 140 21.25 -7.53 19.52
C SER A 140 19.80 -7.90 19.21
N ALA A 141 18.84 -7.00 19.48
CA ALA A 141 17.42 -7.23 19.21
C ALA A 141 17.07 -7.31 17.72
N PHE A 142 17.86 -6.66 16.85
CA PHE A 142 17.62 -6.63 15.40
C PHE A 142 18.59 -7.52 14.61
N LEU A 143 19.56 -8.19 15.22
CA LEU A 143 20.45 -9.14 14.53
C LEU A 143 19.68 -10.29 13.91
N ASP A 144 18.84 -10.96 14.71
CA ASP A 144 18.02 -12.08 14.23
C ASP A 144 17.10 -11.63 13.07
N PHE A 145 16.61 -10.39 13.12
CA PHE A 145 15.78 -9.81 12.07
C PHE A 145 16.59 -9.53 10.79
N ILE A 146 17.77 -8.93 10.91
CA ILE A 146 18.66 -8.68 9.77
C ILE A 146 19.02 -10.01 9.12
N ASP A 147 19.30 -11.06 9.90
CA ASP A 147 19.64 -12.38 9.39
C ASP A 147 18.49 -13.09 8.68
N GLN A 148 17.24 -12.84 9.08
CA GLN A 148 16.06 -13.39 8.41
C GLN A 148 15.83 -12.82 7.00
N ASP A 149 16.44 -11.69 6.66
CA ASP A 149 16.40 -11.05 5.32
C ASP A 149 14.97 -10.82 4.79
N ARG A 150 14.02 -10.56 5.70
CA ARG A 150 12.62 -10.32 5.37
C ARG A 150 12.14 -9.05 6.03
N CYS A 151 11.34 -8.27 5.31
CA CYS A 151 10.66 -7.14 5.91
C CYS A 151 9.63 -7.59 6.94
N LEU A 152 9.50 -6.82 8.03
CA LEU A 152 8.46 -7.02 9.04
C LEU A 152 7.54 -5.81 9.05
N CYS A 153 6.23 -6.04 8.99
CA CYS A 153 5.21 -5.01 9.04
C CYS A 153 4.17 -5.34 10.10
N GLY A 154 3.71 -4.35 10.85
CA GLY A 154 2.63 -4.51 11.81
C GLY A 154 2.61 -3.45 12.91
N PRO A 155 1.66 -3.56 13.86
CA PRO A 155 1.77 -2.93 15.17
C PRO A 155 2.96 -3.54 15.92
N LEU A 156 4.14 -2.98 15.70
CA LEU A 156 5.37 -3.44 16.32
C LEU A 156 5.44 -2.88 17.76
N GLN A 157 5.56 -3.78 18.73
CA GLN A 157 5.55 -3.45 20.17
C GLN A 157 6.80 -4.01 20.85
N GLY A 158 7.28 -3.31 21.88
CA GLY A 158 8.40 -3.75 22.70
C GLY A 158 9.45 -2.65 22.92
N PRO A 159 10.33 -2.84 23.91
CA PRO A 159 11.31 -1.82 24.31
C PRO A 159 12.25 -1.45 23.16
N GLN A 160 12.62 -2.39 22.27
CA GLN A 160 13.47 -2.07 21.12
C GLN A 160 12.79 -1.12 20.11
N PHE A 161 11.46 -1.16 19.98
CA PHE A 161 10.71 -0.28 19.08
C PHE A 161 10.54 1.12 19.65
N GLU A 162 10.29 1.21 20.96
CA GLU A 162 10.29 2.49 21.68
C GLU A 162 11.68 3.15 21.61
N GLN A 163 12.76 2.37 21.71
CA GLN A 163 14.12 2.88 21.50
C GLN A 163 14.43 3.25 20.04
N LEU A 164 13.77 2.62 19.07
CA LEU A 164 13.97 2.92 17.65
C LEU A 164 13.28 4.22 17.24
N PHE A 165 12.06 4.45 17.72
CA PHE A 165 11.26 5.65 17.44
C PHE A 165 11.17 6.63 18.61
N GLY A 166 12.05 6.53 19.61
CA GLY A 166 11.97 7.31 20.85
C GLY A 166 12.05 8.83 20.66
N ASP A 167 12.68 9.26 19.57
CA ASP A 167 12.78 10.67 19.17
C ASP A 167 11.60 11.14 18.29
N ALA A 168 10.65 10.26 17.99
CA ALA A 168 9.49 10.62 17.18
C ALA A 168 8.61 11.63 17.94
N PRO A 169 8.11 12.68 17.27
CA PRO A 169 7.32 13.73 17.92
C PRO A 169 5.95 13.26 18.42
N ALA A 170 5.50 12.07 17.99
CA ALA A 170 4.22 11.48 18.33
C ALA A 170 4.33 9.94 18.35
N PRO A 171 3.46 9.24 19.11
CA PRO A 171 3.49 7.79 19.20
C PRO A 171 3.18 7.13 17.86
N ILE A 172 4.09 6.27 17.40
CA ILE A 172 3.95 5.44 16.21
C ILE A 172 3.09 4.21 16.55
N GLN A 173 2.07 3.92 15.73
CA GLN A 173 1.12 2.83 15.96
C GLN A 173 1.33 1.62 15.04
N SER A 174 1.92 1.85 13.87
CA SER A 174 2.36 0.77 12.97
C SER A 174 3.73 1.10 12.40
N ALA A 175 4.50 0.07 12.08
CA ALA A 175 5.81 0.27 11.47
C ALA A 175 6.17 -0.86 10.49
N ALA A 176 7.03 -0.51 9.54
CA ALA A 176 7.69 -1.42 8.63
C ALA A 176 9.20 -1.38 8.87
N LEU A 177 9.81 -2.55 9.07
CA LEU A 177 11.25 -2.73 9.19
C LEU A 177 11.78 -3.36 7.93
N ILE A 178 12.88 -2.81 7.44
CA ILE A 178 13.55 -3.23 6.23
C ILE A 178 15.01 -3.54 6.61
N PRO A 179 15.45 -4.79 6.50
CA PRO A 179 16.84 -5.13 6.74
C PRO A 179 17.70 -4.55 5.62
N LEU A 180 18.87 -4.00 5.98
CA LEU A 180 19.85 -3.48 5.04
C LEU A 180 21.14 -4.29 5.16
N ARG A 181 21.70 -4.73 4.03
CA ARG A 181 22.90 -5.58 4.00
C ARG A 181 23.89 -5.09 2.96
N GLY A 182 25.07 -4.69 3.40
CA GLY A 182 26.18 -4.29 2.57
C GLY A 182 27.45 -5.09 2.86
N ARG A 183 28.44 -5.00 1.96
CA ARG A 183 29.76 -5.56 2.19
C ARG A 183 30.46 -4.77 3.29
N GLY A 184 30.48 -5.30 4.51
CA GLY A 184 31.12 -4.66 5.66
C GLY A 184 30.21 -3.81 6.55
N GLN A 185 28.98 -3.49 6.11
CA GLN A 185 27.98 -2.79 6.93
C GLN A 185 26.57 -3.40 6.78
N SER A 186 25.90 -3.66 7.90
CA SER A 186 24.50 -4.11 7.97
C SER A 186 23.66 -3.03 8.66
N GLY A 187 22.34 -3.09 8.56
CA GLY A 187 21.50 -2.07 9.18
C GLY A 187 20.02 -2.39 9.17
N VAL A 188 19.25 -1.48 9.74
CA VAL A 188 17.80 -1.48 9.67
C VAL A 188 17.32 -0.10 9.24
N LEU A 189 16.42 -0.11 8.26
CA LEU A 189 15.61 1.04 7.89
C LEU A 189 14.21 0.81 8.43
N ALA A 190 13.78 1.68 9.34
CA ALA A 190 12.49 1.59 9.98
C ALA A 190 11.61 2.77 9.58
N ILE A 191 10.38 2.45 9.20
CA ILE A 191 9.37 3.41 8.74
C ILE A 191 8.18 3.30 9.68
N GLY A 192 7.83 4.38 10.35
CA GLY A 192 6.74 4.45 11.32
C GLY A 192 5.58 5.30 10.82
N SER A 193 4.36 4.87 11.10
CA SER A 193 3.12 5.62 10.90
C SER A 193 2.29 5.68 12.19
N ARG A 194 1.61 6.80 12.41
CA ARG A 194 0.62 6.97 13.48
C ARG A 194 -0.68 6.23 13.20
N ASP A 195 -0.92 5.85 11.94
CA ASP A 195 -2.07 5.05 11.55
C ASP A 195 -1.78 3.55 11.79
N PRO A 196 -2.56 2.84 12.63
CA PRO A 196 -2.34 1.43 12.94
C PRO A 196 -2.63 0.50 11.74
N ALA A 197 -3.41 0.95 10.74
CA ALA A 197 -3.78 0.18 9.57
C ALA A 197 -2.82 0.36 8.39
N HIS A 198 -1.93 1.35 8.44
CA HIS A 198 -1.05 1.71 7.32
C HIS A 198 -0.01 0.63 7.01
N PHE A 199 0.73 0.17 8.02
CA PHE A 199 1.64 -0.98 7.91
C PHE A 199 1.03 -2.21 8.59
N SER A 200 0.11 -2.87 7.90
CA SER A 200 -0.51 -4.11 8.37
C SER A 200 0.32 -5.35 8.04
N HIS A 201 0.09 -6.45 8.76
CA HIS A 201 0.74 -7.74 8.50
C HIS A 201 0.39 -8.33 7.12
N ASP A 202 -0.78 -7.98 6.59
CA ASP A 202 -1.27 -8.44 5.28
C ASP A 202 -0.73 -7.57 4.12
N MET A 203 0.03 -6.51 4.42
CA MET A 203 0.66 -5.69 3.39
C MET A 203 1.73 -6.51 2.66
N GLY A 204 1.62 -6.59 1.33
CA GLY A 204 2.67 -7.21 0.51
C GLY A 204 4.00 -6.48 0.70
N THR A 205 5.04 -7.20 1.09
CA THR A 205 6.36 -6.62 1.41
C THR A 205 7.27 -6.49 0.21
N ASP A 206 6.89 -7.02 -0.96
CA ASP A 206 7.72 -7.07 -2.18
C ASP A 206 8.36 -5.72 -2.55
N LEU A 207 7.61 -4.62 -2.38
CA LEU A 207 8.10 -3.27 -2.70
C LEU A 207 9.11 -2.78 -1.66
N LEU A 208 8.90 -3.09 -0.39
CA LEU A 208 9.83 -2.78 0.69
C LEU A 208 11.11 -3.61 0.61
N GLU A 209 10.99 -4.87 0.21
CA GLU A 209 12.14 -5.76 -0.02
C GLU A 209 13.01 -5.24 -1.17
N ARG A 210 12.38 -4.81 -2.28
CA ARG A 210 13.10 -4.15 -3.38
C ARG A 210 13.78 -2.86 -2.94
N LEU A 211 13.10 -2.03 -2.14
CA LEU A 211 13.70 -0.82 -1.57
C LEU A 211 14.91 -1.18 -0.71
N GLY A 212 14.78 -2.17 0.18
CA GLY A 212 15.85 -2.67 1.02
C GLY A 212 17.06 -3.10 0.21
N ALA A 213 16.86 -3.88 -0.85
CA ALA A 213 17.92 -4.33 -1.75
C ALA A 213 18.64 -3.15 -2.45
N ILE A 214 17.88 -2.17 -2.95
CA ILE A 214 18.43 -1.00 -3.66
C ILE A 214 19.21 -0.10 -2.68
N ALA A 215 18.62 0.21 -1.54
CA ALA A 215 19.27 1.00 -0.49
C ALA A 215 20.54 0.32 0.00
N SER A 216 20.48 -0.98 0.27
CA SER A 216 21.61 -1.82 0.64
C SER A 216 22.76 -1.74 -0.37
N ALA A 217 22.45 -1.90 -1.66
CA ALA A 217 23.45 -1.83 -2.72
C ALA A 217 24.11 -0.45 -2.80
N ARG A 218 23.32 0.64 -2.66
CA ARG A 218 23.88 1.99 -2.69
C ARG A 218 24.76 2.27 -1.47
N LEU A 219 24.30 1.89 -0.27
CA LEU A 219 25.06 2.07 0.96
C LEU A 219 26.38 1.29 0.92
N ALA A 220 26.38 0.06 0.43
CA ALA A 220 27.60 -0.73 0.26
C ALA A 220 28.64 -0.02 -0.64
N ALA A 221 28.20 0.51 -1.78
CA ALA A 221 29.08 1.23 -2.70
C ALA A 221 29.67 2.50 -2.08
N LEU A 222 28.88 3.25 -1.32
CA LEU A 222 29.32 4.50 -0.68
C LEU A 222 30.32 4.26 0.46
N VAL A 223 30.23 3.12 1.16
CA VAL A 223 31.16 2.74 2.23
C VAL A 223 32.51 2.29 1.66
N GLU A 224 32.52 1.61 0.51
CA GLU A 224 33.76 1.25 -0.20
C GLU A 224 34.53 2.50 -0.67
N ASP A 225 33.84 3.53 -1.16
CA ASP A 225 34.46 4.79 -1.59
C ASP A 225 35.09 5.59 -0.42
N ASP A 226 34.47 5.58 0.76
CA ASP A 226 34.98 6.27 1.96
C ASP A 226 36.21 5.55 2.55
N THR A 227 36.22 4.21 2.50
CA THR A 227 37.38 3.40 2.95
C THR A 227 38.57 3.47 1.99
N GLY A 228 38.33 3.60 0.67
CA GLY A 228 39.38 3.80 -0.33
C GLY A 228 40.09 5.16 -0.25
N THR A 229 39.43 6.19 0.28
CA THR A 229 40.00 7.56 0.33
C THR A 229 40.94 7.78 1.52
N ARG A 230 40.96 6.90 2.54
CA ARG A 230 41.84 7.02 3.71
C ARG A 230 43.15 6.22 3.63
N GLY A 231 43.40 5.47 2.55
CA GLY A 231 44.60 4.65 2.36
C GLY A 231 45.65 5.26 1.41
N GLY A 232 46.26 6.39 1.78
CA GLY A 232 47.48 6.93 1.13
C GLY A 232 48.74 6.60 1.98
N PRO A 233 49.92 6.41 1.38
CA PRO A 233 50.91 5.43 1.81
C PRO A 233 51.57 5.76 3.16
N GLU A 234 51.67 4.73 4.01
CA GLU A 234 52.55 4.68 5.17
C GLU A 234 53.95 5.14 4.77
N THR A 235 54.34 6.31 5.27
CA THR A 235 55.73 6.76 5.21
C THR A 235 56.51 5.92 6.21
N GLN A 236 57.22 4.94 5.66
CA GLN A 236 58.17 4.06 6.32
C GLN A 236 59.02 4.81 7.38
N PRO A 237 59.16 4.30 8.61
CA PRO A 237 59.97 4.96 9.62
C PRO A 237 61.44 4.86 9.21
N ALA A 238 62.12 6.00 9.19
CA ALA A 238 63.55 6.10 8.97
C ALA A 238 64.30 5.29 10.03
N VAL A 239 64.86 4.16 9.61
CA VAL A 239 65.84 3.39 10.38
C VAL A 239 67.11 4.24 10.49
N ALA A 240 67.42 4.66 11.71
CA ALA A 240 68.71 5.25 12.05
C ALA A 240 69.82 4.19 11.89
N PRO A 241 70.96 4.52 11.24
CA PRO A 241 72.15 3.71 11.40
C PRO A 241 72.89 4.19 12.65
N GLY A 242 72.89 3.36 13.69
CA GLY A 242 73.88 3.44 14.74
C GLY A 242 75.25 3.05 14.18
N ALA A 243 76.26 3.89 14.39
CA ALA A 243 77.66 3.51 14.35
C ALA A 243 78.44 4.44 15.29
N ALA A 244 78.60 3.98 16.53
CA ALA A 244 79.76 4.27 17.34
C ALA A 244 80.64 3.02 17.30
N ASP A 245 81.83 3.13 16.69
CA ASP A 245 83.09 2.69 17.28
C ASP A 245 84.25 2.86 16.29
N ASN A 246 85.29 3.52 16.80
CA ASN A 246 86.68 3.69 16.32
C ASN A 246 87.02 4.99 15.58
#